data_AF-A0A238XC45-F1
#
_entry.id   AF-A0A238XC45-F1
#
_cell.length_a   1.000
_cell.length_b   1.000
_cell.length_c   1.000
_cell.angle_alpha   90.00
_cell.angle_beta   90.00
_cell.angle_gamma   90.00
#
_symmetry.space_group_name_H-M   'P 1'
#
loop_
_entity.id
_entity.type
_entity.pdbx_description
1 polymer ?
#
loop_
_entity_poly.entity_id
_entity_poly.type
_entity_poly.pdbx_seq_one_letter_code
_entity_poly.pdbx_strand_id
1 'polypeptide(L)'
;MKIRFYRLKGVKTMADNRYLFRDEYKRDEKIDRIRVGKFRTEEEPLVQEILEEADLDINYLLENEKWDFLEEISDRVEQDRFDQFIDSMFEKHGEKGDQFNIQFYVVDELEYDLLVDKATEREGDELTYLEGEDFRRPTTLSKVRTDAGEDIVDLQFEVVDHPEDIEAEGLQRAMTEDGDFIDLSETELEDAERLIRENRYTIEVRAYVDDGFVGISNSVGRDSIQNEIKDAVKRWGINT
;
A
#
# COMPACT_ATOMS: atom_id res chain seq x y z
N MET A 1 -52.98 12.70 14.05
CA MET A 1 -52.08 11.54 14.28
C MET A 1 -50.86 12.05 15.04
N LYS A 2 -50.63 11.63 16.30
CA LYS A 2 -49.50 12.10 17.13
C LYS A 2 -48.28 11.21 16.88
N ILE A 3 -47.23 11.76 16.28
CA ILE A 3 -45.94 11.08 16.11
C ILE A 3 -45.18 11.20 17.43
N ARG A 4 -44.81 10.06 18.04
CA ARG A 4 -43.92 10.02 19.21
C ARG A 4 -42.48 9.88 18.71
N PHE A 5 -41.62 10.80 19.10
CA PHE A 5 -40.18 10.66 18.94
C PHE A 5 -39.62 9.93 20.16
N TYR A 6 -38.96 8.80 19.94
CA TYR A 6 -38.17 8.13 20.97
C TYR A 6 -36.75 8.71 20.93
N ARG A 7 -36.37 9.38 22.01
CA ARG A 7 -34.99 9.83 22.23
C ARG A 7 -34.20 8.63 22.76
N LEU A 8 -33.42 7.99 21.89
CA LEU A 8 -32.46 6.97 22.32
C LEU A 8 -31.40 7.66 23.19
N LYS A 9 -31.42 7.36 24.49
CA LYS A 9 -30.37 7.74 25.43
C LYS A 9 -29.24 6.72 25.28
N GLY A 10 -28.10 7.21 24.79
CA GLY A 10 -26.75 6.70 25.09
C GLY A 10 -26.46 5.23 24.81
N VAL A 11 -25.83 4.96 23.66
CA VAL A 11 -24.65 4.08 23.58
C VAL A 11 -23.63 4.78 22.68
N LYS A 12 -22.39 4.79 23.17
CA LYS A 12 -21.19 5.40 22.60
C LYS A 12 -20.46 4.29 21.84
N THR A 13 -20.33 4.41 20.52
CA THR A 13 -19.12 4.10 19.71
C THR A 13 -19.47 4.36 18.24
N MET A 14 -18.52 4.96 17.52
CA MET A 14 -18.54 5.01 16.06
C MET A 14 -18.71 3.57 15.57
N ALA A 15 -19.68 3.31 14.70
CA ALA A 15 -19.83 1.99 14.12
C ALA A 15 -18.57 1.73 13.30
N ASP A 16 -17.75 0.76 13.72
CA ASP A 16 -16.66 0.21 12.91
C ASP A 16 -17.27 -0.20 11.57
N ASN A 17 -17.02 0.60 10.54
CA ASN A 17 -17.57 0.35 9.23
C ASN A 17 -16.73 -0.76 8.62
N ARG A 18 -17.11 -2.02 8.89
CA ARG A 18 -16.46 -3.26 8.39
C ARG A 18 -16.07 -3.15 6.91
N TYR A 19 -16.88 -2.43 6.14
CA TYR A 19 -16.78 -2.32 4.69
C TYR A 19 -15.81 -1.25 4.15
N LEU A 20 -15.21 -0.40 5.00
CA LEU A 20 -14.16 0.52 4.59
C LEU A 20 -12.77 -0.11 4.86
N PHE A 21 -11.80 0.14 3.97
CA PHE A 21 -10.39 -0.20 4.25
C PHE A 21 -9.94 0.51 5.53
N ARG A 22 -9.09 -0.16 6.33
CA ARG A 22 -8.69 0.22 7.69
C ARG A 22 -8.49 1.73 7.87
N ASP A 23 -9.20 2.32 8.84
CA ASP A 23 -9.01 3.72 9.26
C ASP A 23 -7.76 3.90 10.15
N GLU A 24 -7.27 2.81 10.75
CA GLU A 24 -6.12 2.84 11.66
C GLU A 24 -5.02 1.86 11.23
N TYR A 25 -3.81 2.37 11.10
CA TYR A 25 -2.59 1.60 10.85
C TYR A 25 -1.72 1.62 12.11
N LYS A 26 -1.06 0.50 12.43
CA LYS A 26 -0.03 0.45 13.48
C LYS A 26 1.27 1.10 12.97
N ARG A 27 2.14 1.52 13.90
CA ARG A 27 3.41 2.21 13.61
C ARG A 27 4.24 1.52 12.52
N ASP A 28 4.54 0.23 12.69
CA ASP A 28 5.38 -0.52 11.74
C ASP A 28 4.76 -0.56 10.33
N GLU A 29 3.43 -0.54 10.26
CA GLU A 29 2.68 -0.56 9.00
C GLU A 29 2.72 0.82 8.33
N LYS A 30 2.63 1.89 9.13
CA LYS A 30 2.85 3.25 8.66
C LYS A 30 4.26 3.38 8.09
N ILE A 31 5.26 2.86 8.81
CA ILE A 31 6.66 2.85 8.37
C ILE A 31 6.76 2.13 7.03
N ASP A 32 6.33 0.87 6.91
CA ASP A 32 6.38 0.09 5.65
C ASP A 32 5.87 0.88 4.44
N ARG A 33 4.74 1.58 4.62
CA ARG A 33 4.00 2.29 3.57
C ARG A 33 4.58 3.64 3.17
N ILE A 34 5.58 4.14 3.88
CA ILE A 34 6.31 5.35 3.47
C ILE A 34 7.55 4.90 2.70
N ARG A 35 7.66 5.26 1.42
CA ARG A 35 8.85 4.94 0.62
C ARG A 35 10.11 5.53 1.25
N VAL A 36 11.21 4.78 1.25
CA VAL A 36 12.47 5.21 1.89
C VAL A 36 12.97 6.56 1.37
N GLY A 37 12.80 6.84 0.07
CA GLY A 37 13.16 8.12 -0.54
C GLY A 37 12.43 9.33 0.06
N LYS A 38 11.28 9.14 0.71
CA LYS A 38 10.56 10.21 1.41
C LYS A 38 11.23 10.62 2.72
N PHE A 39 12.07 9.76 3.29
CA PHE A 39 12.91 10.09 4.44
C PHE A 39 14.25 10.69 4.01
N ARG A 40 14.72 10.42 2.80
CA ARG A 40 16.08 10.77 2.33
C ARG A 40 16.16 12.12 1.59
N THR A 41 15.13 12.95 1.68
CA THR A 41 15.10 14.25 1.01
C THR A 41 15.37 15.38 1.99
N GLU A 42 16.26 16.30 1.61
CA GLU A 42 16.49 17.54 2.36
C GLU A 42 15.30 18.51 2.29
N GLU A 43 14.34 18.28 1.39
CA GLU A 43 13.18 19.17 1.24
C GLU A 43 12.05 18.85 2.23
N GLU A 44 12.14 17.77 3.01
CA GLU A 44 11.12 17.38 3.98
C GLU A 44 11.41 17.96 5.38
N PRO A 45 10.65 18.98 5.84
CA PRO A 45 10.93 19.63 7.13
C PRO A 45 10.77 18.68 8.32
N LEU A 46 9.86 17.70 8.22
CA LEU A 46 9.65 16.71 9.29
C LEU A 46 10.90 15.84 9.50
N VAL A 47 11.60 15.52 8.42
CA VAL A 47 12.86 14.74 8.46
C VAL A 47 13.98 15.60 9.07
N GLN A 48 14.10 16.85 8.65
CA GLN A 48 15.14 17.74 9.20
C GLN A 48 14.96 17.95 10.71
N GLU A 49 13.72 18.19 11.15
CA GLU A 49 13.39 18.42 12.56
C GLU A 49 13.73 17.20 13.42
N ILE A 50 13.37 15.98 12.97
CA ILE A 50 13.63 14.77 13.75
C ILE A 50 15.12 14.40 13.78
N LEU A 51 15.85 14.68 12.70
CA LEU A 51 17.30 14.47 12.65
C LEU A 51 18.06 15.42 13.58
N GLU A 52 17.66 16.69 13.62
CA GLU A 52 18.23 17.67 14.56
C GLU A 52 17.99 17.24 16.01
N GLU A 53 16.78 16.76 16.32
CA GLU A 53 16.44 16.26 17.65
C GLU A 53 17.22 14.99 18.03
N ALA A 54 17.45 14.09 17.07
CA ALA A 54 18.21 12.86 17.25
C ALA A 54 19.75 13.06 17.22
N ASP A 55 20.24 14.28 17.00
CA ASP A 55 21.66 14.57 16.76
C ASP A 55 22.25 13.68 15.64
N LEU A 56 21.50 13.57 14.54
CA LEU A 56 21.86 12.82 13.33
C LEU A 56 21.90 13.75 12.11
N ASP A 57 22.68 13.35 11.12
CA ASP A 57 22.80 14.06 9.85
C ASP A 57 22.11 13.27 8.72
N ILE A 58 21.73 13.97 7.65
CA ILE A 58 21.09 13.36 6.48
C ILE A 58 21.91 12.22 5.87
N ASN A 59 23.25 12.28 5.94
CA ASN A 59 24.14 11.21 5.46
C ASN A 59 23.87 9.89 6.19
N TYR A 60 23.47 9.92 7.46
CA TYR A 60 23.12 8.71 8.20
C TYR A 60 21.92 7.99 7.58
N LEU A 61 20.92 8.73 7.07
CA LEU A 61 19.77 8.14 6.38
C LEU A 61 20.17 7.50 5.03
N LEU A 62 21.14 8.08 4.35
CA LEU A 62 21.62 7.61 3.05
C LEU A 62 22.48 6.35 3.18
N GLU A 63 23.25 6.23 4.27
CA GLU A 63 24.18 5.14 4.51
C GLU A 63 23.55 3.89 5.15
N ASN A 64 22.36 4.02 5.75
CA ASN A 64 21.72 2.94 6.49
C ASN A 64 20.39 2.51 5.87
N GLU A 65 19.98 1.27 6.13
CA GLU A 65 18.67 0.77 5.71
C GLU A 65 17.55 1.49 6.47
N LYS A 66 16.35 1.47 5.87
CA LYS A 66 15.18 2.18 6.39
C LYS A 66 14.86 1.83 7.84
N TRP A 67 14.87 0.55 8.15
CA TRP A 67 14.56 0.08 9.50
C TRP A 67 15.65 0.47 10.49
N ASP A 68 16.91 0.31 10.10
CA ASP A 68 18.07 0.62 10.94
C ASP A 68 18.10 2.10 11.34
N PHE A 69 17.91 3.02 10.39
CA PHE A 69 17.94 4.44 10.74
C PHE A 69 16.70 4.87 11.53
N LEU A 70 15.54 4.24 11.32
CA LEU A 70 14.33 4.56 12.06
C LEU A 70 14.41 4.04 13.49
N GLU A 71 15.02 2.88 13.70
CA GLU A 71 15.33 2.35 15.04
C GLU A 71 16.28 3.29 15.78
N GLU A 72 17.38 3.72 15.13
CA GLU A 72 18.32 4.66 15.74
C GLU A 72 17.67 6.00 16.10
N ILE A 73 16.81 6.55 15.24
CA ILE A 73 16.04 7.77 15.57
C ILE A 73 15.14 7.50 16.77
N SER A 74 14.39 6.39 16.77
CA SER A 74 13.47 6.02 17.85
C SER A 74 14.18 5.87 19.20
N ASP A 75 15.44 5.44 19.22
CA ASP A 75 16.23 5.28 20.43
C ASP A 75 16.76 6.62 20.99
N ARG A 76 16.87 7.64 20.13
CA ARG A 76 17.46 8.94 20.48
C ARG A 76 16.45 10.03 20.81
N VAL A 77 15.22 9.91 20.33
CA VAL A 77 14.12 10.86 20.62
C VAL A 77 13.12 10.26 21.60
N GLU A 78 12.25 11.11 22.16
CA GLU A 78 11.15 10.61 22.99
C GLU A 78 10.18 9.76 22.17
N GLN A 79 9.67 8.65 22.72
CA GLN A 79 8.81 7.73 21.99
C GLN A 79 7.55 8.40 21.40
N ASP A 80 6.89 9.27 22.17
CA ASP A 80 5.71 10.00 21.71
C ASP A 80 6.03 10.94 20.54
N ARG A 81 7.27 11.43 20.49
CA ARG A 81 7.76 12.30 19.41
C ARG A 81 8.05 11.50 18.15
N PHE A 82 8.68 10.33 18.28
CA PHE A 82 8.87 9.40 17.17
C PHE A 82 7.53 8.99 16.55
N ASP A 83 6.53 8.70 17.38
CA ASP A 83 5.19 8.31 16.92
C ASP A 83 4.53 9.43 16.13
N GLN A 84 4.60 10.67 16.62
CA GLN A 84 4.09 11.84 15.90
C GLN A 84 4.80 12.07 14.57
N PHE A 85 6.11 11.83 14.51
CA PHE A 85 6.88 11.93 13.28
C PHE A 85 6.40 10.90 12.24
N ILE A 86 6.29 9.63 12.62
CA ILE A 86 5.79 8.57 11.73
C ILE A 86 4.36 8.84 11.27
N ASP A 87 3.50 9.30 12.18
CA ASP A 87 2.11 9.62 11.84
C ASP A 87 2.00 10.76 10.83
N SER A 88 2.79 11.82 11.01
CA SER A 88 2.83 12.97 10.11
C SER A 88 3.42 12.59 8.74
N MET A 89 4.49 11.79 8.73
CA MET A 89 5.09 11.28 7.49
C MET A 89 4.12 10.36 6.75
N PHE A 90 3.39 9.51 7.46
CA PHE A 90 2.40 8.61 6.87
C PHE A 90 1.18 9.36 6.34
N GLU A 91 0.73 10.41 7.03
CA GLU A 91 -0.37 11.23 6.55
C GLU A 91 0.00 11.95 5.24
N LYS A 92 1.23 12.43 5.12
CA LYS A 92 1.71 13.22 3.98
C LYS A 92 2.16 12.36 2.79
N HIS A 93 2.81 11.23 3.06
CA HIS A 93 3.52 10.44 2.06
C HIS A 93 3.21 8.94 2.08
N GLY A 94 2.45 8.47 3.06
CA GLY A 94 2.10 7.07 3.17
C GLY A 94 1.20 6.63 2.02
N GLU A 95 1.50 5.47 1.45
CA GLU A 95 0.60 4.79 0.52
C GLU A 95 -0.58 4.22 1.30
N LYS A 96 -1.65 5.02 1.41
CA LYS A 96 -2.96 4.58 1.86
C LYS A 96 -3.68 3.95 0.66
N GLY A 97 -4.42 2.86 0.87
CA GLY A 97 -5.44 2.48 -0.10
C GLY A 97 -6.38 3.67 -0.34
N ASP A 98 -6.78 3.88 -1.59
CA ASP A 98 -7.75 4.92 -1.91
C ASP A 98 -9.13 4.48 -1.39
N GLN A 99 -9.46 4.95 -0.18
CA GLN A 99 -10.76 4.72 0.45
C GLN A 99 -11.94 5.27 -0.38
N PHE A 100 -11.69 6.17 -1.33
CA PHE A 100 -12.70 6.73 -2.23
C PHE A 100 -12.80 6.00 -3.57
N ASN A 101 -11.76 5.25 -3.96
CA ASN A 101 -11.72 4.45 -5.18
C ASN A 101 -11.71 2.94 -4.87
N ILE A 102 -12.69 2.52 -4.07
CA ILE A 102 -12.94 1.11 -3.77
C ILE A 102 -13.94 0.54 -4.77
N GLN A 103 -13.55 -0.53 -5.45
CA GLN A 103 -14.46 -1.35 -6.23
C GLN A 103 -14.79 -2.64 -5.47
N PHE A 104 -16.08 -2.93 -5.31
CA PHE A 104 -16.55 -4.17 -4.71
C PHE A 104 -16.95 -5.17 -5.79
N TYR A 105 -16.40 -6.37 -5.67
CA TYR A 105 -16.69 -7.48 -6.56
C TYR A 105 -17.41 -8.57 -5.80
N VAL A 106 -18.55 -9.02 -6.31
CA VAL A 106 -19.23 -10.22 -5.81
C VAL A 106 -18.44 -11.43 -6.24
N VAL A 107 -18.08 -12.26 -5.27
CA VAL A 107 -17.38 -13.52 -5.50
C VAL A 107 -18.26 -14.69 -5.02
N ASP A 108 -18.00 -15.88 -5.58
CA ASP A 108 -18.67 -17.10 -5.10
C ASP A 108 -18.16 -17.43 -3.68
N GLU A 109 -18.83 -18.33 -2.95
CA GLU A 109 -18.42 -18.69 -1.58
C GLU A 109 -16.92 -19.02 -1.52
N LEU A 110 -16.18 -18.21 -0.75
CA LEU A 110 -14.78 -18.43 -0.45
C LEU A 110 -14.69 -19.25 0.84
N GLU A 111 -13.75 -20.20 0.89
CA GLU A 111 -13.36 -20.90 2.11
C GLU A 111 -12.17 -20.17 2.74
N TYR A 112 -12.34 -19.70 3.98
CA TYR A 112 -11.35 -18.89 4.69
C TYR A 112 -9.99 -19.58 4.76
N ASP A 113 -9.96 -20.81 5.28
CA ASP A 113 -8.73 -21.58 5.48
C ASP A 113 -7.99 -21.80 4.15
N LEU A 114 -8.72 -22.10 3.06
CA LEU A 114 -8.11 -22.27 1.74
C LEU A 114 -7.50 -20.99 1.19
N LEU A 115 -8.21 -19.85 1.34
CA LEU A 115 -7.70 -18.56 0.92
C LEU A 115 -6.44 -18.19 1.69
N VAL A 116 -6.45 -18.37 3.01
CA VAL A 116 -5.31 -18.07 3.89
C VAL A 116 -4.12 -18.95 3.54
N ASP A 117 -4.30 -20.27 3.50
CA ASP A 117 -3.20 -21.21 3.22
C ASP A 117 -2.53 -20.89 1.88
N LYS A 118 -3.33 -20.72 0.81
CA LYS A 118 -2.79 -20.44 -0.52
C LYS A 118 -2.21 -19.04 -0.66
N ALA A 119 -2.77 -18.03 0.00
CA ALA A 119 -2.22 -16.67 -0.03
C ALA A 119 -0.88 -16.62 0.73
N THR A 120 -0.79 -17.24 1.90
CA THR A 120 0.44 -17.30 2.68
C THR A 120 1.53 -18.11 1.97
N GLU A 121 1.18 -19.19 1.25
CA GLU A 121 2.13 -19.93 0.41
C GLU A 121 2.75 -19.08 -0.71
N ARG A 122 2.03 -18.05 -1.19
CA ARG A 122 2.42 -17.19 -2.31
C ARG A 122 2.93 -15.81 -1.87
N GLU A 123 3.02 -15.56 -0.57
CA GLU A 123 3.50 -14.28 -0.04
C GLU A 123 4.98 -14.08 -0.40
N GLY A 124 5.28 -12.98 -1.09
CA GLY A 124 6.61 -12.65 -1.60
C GLY A 124 6.89 -13.19 -3.01
N ASP A 125 6.03 -14.04 -3.57
CA ASP A 125 6.21 -14.60 -4.90
C ASP A 125 5.69 -13.67 -6.01
N GLU A 126 6.41 -13.63 -7.13
CA GLU A 126 5.92 -13.02 -8.37
C GLU A 126 4.92 -13.95 -9.06
N LEU A 127 3.67 -13.50 -9.16
CA LEU A 127 2.53 -14.28 -9.60
C LEU A 127 2.49 -14.49 -11.13
N THR A 128 3.28 -13.74 -11.89
CA THR A 128 3.35 -13.81 -13.36
C THR A 128 3.77 -15.19 -13.89
N TYR A 129 4.40 -16.02 -13.06
CA TYR A 129 4.90 -17.34 -13.44
C TYR A 129 4.25 -18.51 -12.69
N LEU A 130 3.33 -18.23 -11.77
CA LEU A 130 2.69 -19.25 -10.94
C LEU A 130 1.36 -19.69 -11.58
N GLU A 131 1.23 -21.00 -11.81
CA GLU A 131 -0.02 -21.74 -12.06
C GLU A 131 -1.09 -21.08 -12.97
N GLY A 132 -0.76 -20.75 -14.21
CA GLY A 132 -1.78 -20.33 -15.19
C GLY A 132 -2.46 -19.00 -14.84
N GLU A 133 -1.82 -18.20 -14.00
CA GLU A 133 -2.20 -16.83 -13.71
C GLU A 133 -1.64 -15.93 -14.83
N ASP A 134 -2.47 -15.60 -15.82
CA ASP A 134 -2.11 -14.63 -16.86
C ASP A 134 -2.17 -13.21 -16.29
N PHE A 135 -1.35 -12.90 -15.28
CA PHE A 135 -1.10 -11.52 -14.89
C PHE A 135 -0.36 -10.84 -16.02
N ARG A 136 -0.96 -9.80 -16.59
CA ARG A 136 -0.38 -9.08 -17.74
C ARG A 136 0.87 -8.29 -17.37
N ARG A 137 1.10 -8.09 -16.08
CA ARG A 137 2.14 -7.26 -15.50
C ARG A 137 2.80 -8.01 -14.34
N PRO A 138 4.10 -7.81 -14.10
CA PRO A 138 4.76 -8.32 -12.90
C PRO A 138 3.97 -7.87 -11.67
N THR A 139 3.44 -8.86 -10.95
CA THR A 139 2.57 -8.66 -9.79
C THR A 139 3.04 -9.56 -8.67
N THR A 140 3.34 -8.98 -7.52
CA THR A 140 3.81 -9.70 -6.34
C THR A 140 2.79 -9.55 -5.23
N LEU A 141 2.41 -10.67 -4.59
CA LEU A 141 1.64 -10.62 -3.34
C LEU A 141 2.60 -10.26 -2.20
N SER A 142 2.73 -8.97 -1.89
CA SER A 142 3.73 -8.49 -0.95
C SER A 142 3.34 -8.66 0.52
N LYS A 143 2.04 -8.80 0.81
CA LYS A 143 1.58 -8.95 2.20
C LYS A 143 0.28 -9.72 2.32
N VAL A 144 0.21 -10.60 3.32
CA VAL A 144 -1.01 -11.31 3.73
C VAL A 144 -1.31 -11.04 5.19
N ARG A 145 -2.56 -10.68 5.49
CA ARG A 145 -3.02 -10.40 6.85
C ARG A 145 -4.38 -10.97 7.09
N THR A 146 -4.53 -11.63 8.23
CA THR A 146 -5.73 -12.40 8.55
C THR A 146 -6.40 -11.86 9.79
N ASP A 147 -7.72 -11.77 9.75
CA ASP A 147 -8.56 -11.56 10.93
C ASP A 147 -9.59 -12.68 11.00
N ALA A 148 -9.22 -13.76 11.69
CA ALA A 148 -10.05 -14.95 11.84
C ALA A 148 -11.28 -14.72 12.74
N GLY A 149 -11.32 -13.61 13.49
CA GLY A 149 -12.50 -13.24 14.27
C GLY A 149 -13.63 -12.67 13.41
N GLU A 150 -13.27 -12.13 12.24
CA GLU A 150 -14.20 -11.47 11.31
C GLU A 150 -14.28 -12.13 9.94
N ASP A 151 -13.60 -13.27 9.72
CA ASP A 151 -13.47 -13.95 8.42
C ASP A 151 -13.03 -12.99 7.30
N ILE A 152 -12.07 -12.11 7.64
CA ILE A 152 -11.47 -11.13 6.74
C ILE A 152 -10.03 -11.51 6.42
N VAL A 153 -9.68 -11.40 5.14
CA VAL A 153 -8.30 -11.51 4.66
C VAL A 153 -7.94 -10.23 3.91
N ASP A 154 -6.93 -9.52 4.41
CA ASP A 154 -6.34 -8.35 3.79
C ASP A 154 -5.09 -8.77 3.01
N LEU A 155 -5.03 -8.42 1.73
CA LEU A 155 -3.93 -8.72 0.83
C LEU A 155 -3.38 -7.43 0.22
N GLN A 156 -2.06 -7.38 0.04
CA GLN A 156 -1.38 -6.27 -0.61
C GLN A 156 -0.63 -6.80 -1.83
N PHE A 157 -0.87 -6.18 -2.98
CA PHE A 157 -0.18 -6.51 -4.22
C PHE A 157 0.69 -5.34 -4.66
N GLU A 158 1.92 -5.63 -5.05
CA GLU A 158 2.78 -4.69 -5.75
C GLU A 158 2.73 -5.00 -7.25
N VAL A 159 2.40 -4.00 -8.05
CA VAL A 159 2.32 -4.13 -9.51
C VAL A 159 3.35 -3.23 -10.16
N VAL A 160 4.11 -3.78 -11.09
CA VAL A 160 5.02 -3.04 -11.97
C VAL A 160 4.32 -2.75 -13.30
N ASP A 161 4.13 -1.47 -13.64
CA ASP A 161 3.67 -1.05 -14.97
C ASP A 161 4.81 -0.61 -15.90
N HIS A 162 4.62 -0.84 -17.20
CA HIS A 162 5.46 -0.25 -18.24
C HIS A 162 4.84 1.04 -18.79
N PRO A 163 5.63 2.08 -19.06
CA PRO A 163 5.16 3.42 -19.44
C PRO A 163 4.60 3.55 -20.87
N GLU A 164 4.42 2.46 -21.63
CA GLU A 164 3.86 2.50 -23.00
C GLU A 164 2.44 3.09 -23.06
N ASP A 165 1.80 3.31 -21.91
CA ASP A 165 0.48 3.92 -21.74
C ASP A 165 0.49 5.39 -21.28
N ILE A 166 1.67 6.03 -21.14
CA ILE A 166 1.80 7.46 -20.83
C ILE A 166 2.14 8.18 -22.14
N GLU A 167 1.26 9.08 -22.61
CA GLU A 167 1.56 9.98 -23.73
C GLU A 167 2.80 10.83 -23.35
N ALA A 168 3.97 10.44 -23.87
CA ALA A 168 5.27 11.04 -23.56
C ALA A 168 5.50 12.42 -24.22
N GLU A 169 4.48 13.02 -24.82
CA GLU A 169 4.57 14.39 -25.33
C GLU A 169 4.53 15.39 -24.17
N GLY A 170 5.72 15.78 -23.67
CA GLY A 170 5.90 16.90 -22.74
C GLY A 170 6.58 16.59 -21.40
N LEU A 171 7.02 15.35 -21.17
CA LEU A 171 7.76 14.98 -19.96
C LEU A 171 9.22 15.45 -20.04
N GLN A 172 9.53 16.53 -19.31
CA GLN A 172 10.90 17.08 -19.22
C GLN A 172 11.71 16.48 -18.06
N ARG A 173 11.08 15.76 -17.13
CA ARG A 173 11.72 15.22 -15.92
C ARG A 173 11.14 13.87 -15.50
N ALA A 174 11.96 12.98 -14.96
CA ALA A 174 11.56 11.74 -14.27
C ALA A 174 12.11 11.73 -12.84
N MET A 175 11.44 11.02 -11.93
CA MET A 175 11.89 10.79 -10.54
C MET A 175 12.29 9.31 -10.41
N THR A 176 13.48 9.04 -9.87
CA THR A 176 14.05 7.69 -9.67
C THR A 176 13.41 6.96 -8.49
N GLU A 177 13.77 5.68 -8.30
CA GLU A 177 13.39 4.88 -7.12
C GLU A 177 13.89 5.50 -5.80
N ASP A 178 15.02 6.19 -5.83
CA ASP A 178 15.62 6.90 -4.69
C ASP A 178 15.02 8.29 -4.46
N GLY A 179 14.21 8.78 -5.40
CA GLY A 179 13.49 10.06 -5.29
C GLY A 179 14.17 11.25 -5.96
N ASP A 180 15.26 11.04 -6.70
CA ASP A 180 15.96 12.08 -7.43
C ASP A 180 15.25 12.44 -8.73
N PHE A 181 15.26 13.73 -9.10
CA PHE A 181 14.74 14.19 -10.38
C PHE A 181 15.84 14.22 -11.45
N ILE A 182 15.65 13.47 -12.52
CA ILE A 182 16.51 13.47 -13.71
C ILE A 182 15.88 14.33 -14.78
N ASP A 183 16.68 15.25 -15.35
CA ASP A 183 16.30 16.02 -16.53
C ASP A 183 16.43 15.15 -17.78
N LEU A 184 15.29 14.83 -18.38
CA LEU A 184 15.22 13.95 -19.55
C LEU A 184 15.60 14.67 -20.85
N SER A 185 15.82 15.98 -20.82
CA SER A 185 16.23 16.75 -22.00
C SER A 185 17.70 16.58 -22.39
N GLU A 186 18.53 16.04 -21.49
CA GLU A 186 19.98 15.86 -21.68
C GLU A 186 20.45 14.39 -21.60
N THR A 187 19.53 13.44 -21.43
CA THR A 187 19.85 12.00 -21.30
C THR A 187 19.65 11.28 -22.64
N GLU A 188 20.57 10.39 -23.04
CA GLU A 188 20.39 9.57 -24.24
C GLU A 188 19.14 8.68 -24.11
N LEU A 189 18.37 8.53 -25.19
CA LEU A 189 17.06 7.86 -25.19
C LEU A 189 17.07 6.45 -24.59
N GLU A 190 18.12 5.66 -24.83
CA GLU A 190 18.23 4.29 -24.31
C GLU A 190 18.50 4.26 -22.79
N ASP A 191 19.27 5.22 -22.26
CA ASP A 191 19.50 5.36 -20.82
C ASP A 191 18.28 6.01 -20.12
N ALA A 192 17.62 6.94 -20.80
CA ALA A 192 16.34 7.50 -20.38
C ALA A 192 15.26 6.40 -20.35
N GLU A 193 15.17 5.51 -21.34
CA GLU A 193 14.23 4.37 -21.36
C GLU A 193 14.50 3.37 -20.22
N ARG A 194 15.77 3.16 -19.84
CA ARG A 194 16.13 2.35 -18.66
C ARG A 194 15.79 3.04 -17.33
N LEU A 195 15.80 4.37 -17.28
CA LEU A 195 15.55 5.19 -16.10
C LEU A 195 14.07 5.61 -15.97
N ILE A 196 13.31 5.62 -17.07
CA ILE A 196 11.86 5.81 -17.13
C ILE A 196 11.20 4.50 -16.68
N ARG A 197 11.27 4.30 -15.36
CA ARG A 197 10.17 3.94 -14.46
C ARG A 197 9.34 2.71 -14.83
N GLU A 198 9.69 1.59 -14.19
CA GLU A 198 8.68 0.71 -13.61
C GLU A 198 7.76 1.54 -12.70
N ASN A 199 6.54 1.84 -13.12
CA ASN A 199 5.57 2.44 -12.21
C ASN A 199 5.12 1.36 -11.24
N ARG A 200 5.75 1.31 -10.07
CA ARG A 200 5.35 0.46 -8.95
C ARG A 200 4.20 1.12 -8.20
N TYR A 201 3.08 0.42 -8.12
CA TYR A 201 1.94 0.85 -7.32
C TYR A 201 1.37 -0.31 -6.50
N THR A 202 0.83 0.07 -5.35
CA THR A 202 0.20 -0.85 -4.41
C THR A 202 -1.29 -0.97 -4.72
N ILE A 203 -1.79 -2.20 -4.81
CA ILE A 203 -3.21 -2.52 -4.80
C ILE A 203 -3.54 -3.19 -3.47
N GLU A 204 -4.56 -2.68 -2.79
CA GLU A 204 -5.07 -3.30 -1.57
C GLU A 204 -6.32 -4.10 -1.86
N VAL A 205 -6.40 -5.27 -1.27
CA VAL A 205 -7.55 -6.14 -1.39
C VAL A 205 -8.01 -6.55 -0.01
N ARG A 206 -9.33 -6.51 0.20
CA ARG A 206 -9.97 -7.06 1.38
C ARG A 206 -11.01 -8.07 0.94
N ALA A 207 -10.78 -9.34 1.27
CA ALA A 207 -11.76 -10.40 1.09
C ALA A 207 -12.63 -10.51 2.34
N TYR A 208 -13.93 -10.32 2.16
CA TYR A 208 -14.97 -10.60 3.15
C TYR A 208 -15.49 -12.00 2.86
N VAL A 209 -14.84 -13.01 3.42
CA VAL A 209 -15.02 -14.42 3.04
C VAL A 209 -16.48 -14.85 3.25
N ASP A 210 -17.00 -14.61 4.45
CA ASP A 210 -18.39 -14.92 4.83
C ASP A 210 -19.45 -14.17 4.01
N ASP A 211 -19.14 -12.94 3.60
CA ASP A 211 -20.08 -12.10 2.86
C ASP A 211 -20.02 -12.40 1.35
N GLY A 212 -18.98 -13.10 0.85
CA GLY A 212 -18.83 -13.41 -0.56
C GLY A 212 -18.49 -12.18 -1.42
N PHE A 213 -17.71 -11.23 -0.88
CA PHE A 213 -17.25 -10.07 -1.65
C PHE A 213 -15.76 -9.81 -1.46
N VAL A 214 -15.16 -9.23 -2.49
CA VAL A 214 -13.78 -8.73 -2.46
C VAL A 214 -13.81 -7.24 -2.77
N GLY A 215 -13.32 -6.42 -1.84
CA GLY A 215 -13.04 -5.01 -2.06
C GLY A 215 -11.63 -4.85 -2.60
N ILE A 216 -11.47 -4.09 -3.68
CA ILE A 216 -10.16 -3.75 -4.26
C ILE A 216 -10.03 -2.22 -4.28
N SER A 217 -8.94 -1.72 -3.72
CA SER A 217 -8.59 -0.30 -3.70
C SER A 217 -7.30 -0.08 -4.50
N ASN A 218 -7.35 0.87 -5.43
CA ASN A 218 -6.14 1.43 -6.04
C ASN A 218 -6.24 2.96 -6.14
N SER A 219 -5.09 3.62 -6.05
CA SER A 219 -4.96 5.04 -6.40
C SER A 219 -4.59 5.25 -7.88
N VAL A 220 -4.01 4.23 -8.52
CA VAL A 220 -3.56 4.23 -9.92
C VAL A 220 -3.65 2.81 -10.47
N GLY A 221 -4.29 2.61 -11.62
CA GLY A 221 -4.33 1.31 -12.33
C GLY A 221 -5.63 1.10 -13.12
N ARG A 222 -5.53 0.56 -14.34
CA ARG A 222 -6.67 0.27 -15.23
C ARG A 222 -7.49 -0.92 -14.72
N ASP A 223 -8.80 -0.96 -15.02
CA ASP A 223 -9.76 -2.00 -14.60
C ASP A 223 -9.32 -3.45 -14.90
N SER A 224 -8.40 -3.68 -15.84
CA SER A 224 -7.95 -5.04 -16.20
C SER A 224 -7.18 -5.74 -15.08
N ILE A 225 -6.31 -5.05 -14.34
CA ILE A 225 -5.50 -5.70 -13.30
C ILE A 225 -6.31 -6.04 -12.04
N GLN A 226 -7.33 -5.23 -11.75
CA GLN A 226 -8.24 -5.50 -10.64
C GLN A 226 -9.02 -6.80 -10.87
N ASN A 227 -9.38 -7.09 -12.12
CA ASN A 227 -10.02 -8.35 -12.48
C ASN A 227 -9.07 -9.55 -12.34
N GLU A 228 -7.81 -9.40 -12.75
CA GLU A 228 -6.77 -10.44 -12.59
C GLU A 228 -6.54 -10.77 -11.11
N ILE A 229 -6.41 -9.75 -10.26
CA ILE A 229 -6.27 -9.90 -8.80
C ILE A 229 -7.52 -10.54 -8.18
N LYS A 230 -8.71 -10.06 -8.53
CA LYS A 230 -9.99 -10.64 -8.08
C LYS A 230 -10.07 -12.13 -8.45
N ASP A 231 -9.70 -12.49 -9.67
CA ASP A 231 -9.76 -13.87 -10.16
C ASP A 231 -8.72 -14.76 -9.45
N ALA A 232 -7.53 -14.24 -9.12
CA ALA A 232 -6.56 -14.93 -8.29
C ALA A 232 -7.12 -15.22 -6.88
N VAL A 233 -7.64 -14.19 -6.19
CA VAL A 233 -8.25 -14.34 -4.85
C VAL A 233 -9.41 -15.35 -4.87
N LYS A 234 -10.26 -15.31 -5.90
CA LYS A 234 -11.32 -16.32 -6.10
C LYS A 234 -10.75 -17.74 -6.19
N ARG A 235 -9.75 -17.97 -7.04
CA ARG A 235 -9.15 -19.31 -7.21
C ARG A 235 -8.50 -19.83 -5.95
N TRP A 236 -7.93 -18.93 -5.15
CA TRP A 236 -7.32 -19.32 -3.89
C TRP A 236 -8.40 -19.74 -2.88
N GLY A 237 -9.49 -18.98 -2.77
CA GLY A 237 -10.57 -19.28 -1.83
C GLY A 237 -11.58 -20.34 -2.27
N ILE A 238 -11.51 -20.93 -3.46
CA ILE A 238 -12.47 -21.96 -3.89
C ILE A 238 -11.84 -23.36 -3.85
N ASN A 239 -12.63 -24.33 -3.37
CA ASN A 239 -12.33 -25.75 -3.42
C ASN A 239 -12.67 -26.29 -4.82
N THR A 240 -11.65 -26.61 -5.62
CA THR A 240 -11.78 -27.20 -6.97
C THR A 240 -11.92 -28.71 -6.95
#